data_AF-A0A397GBM2-F1
#
_entry.id   AF-A0A397GBM2-F1
#
_cell.length_a   1.000
_cell.length_b   1.000
_cell.length_c   1.000
_cell.angle_alpha   90.00
_cell.angle_beta   90.00
_cell.angle_gamma   90.00
#
_symmetry.space_group_name_H-M   'P 1'
#
loop_
_entity.id
_entity.type
_entity.pdbx_description
1 polymer ?
#
loop_
_entity_poly.entity_id
_entity_poly.type
_entity_poly.pdbx_seq_one_letter_code
_entity_poly.pdbx_strand_id
1 'polypeptide(L)'
;MFKRPILEVKLIFFSQIIPRLYYRKNFRNWWIHRNNCDFVKGVFLYPIKIGCQTVFKQNKRQFYMHIMEGYETNEIQPGYRCTSSSKYNNIESTPNIAIISLYQKLFSNTKTRFSRPLILGWNDENLLEMS
;
A
#
# COMPACT_ATOMS: atom_id res chain seq x y z
N MET A 1 10.22 -25.22 7.71
CA MET A 1 10.16 -23.76 7.40
C MET A 1 8.90 -23.52 6.58
N PHE A 2 7.82 -22.97 7.16
CA PHE A 2 6.58 -22.74 6.41
C PHE A 2 6.82 -21.63 5.38
N LYS A 3 6.76 -21.97 4.07
CA LYS A 3 6.75 -20.98 2.99
C LYS A 3 5.60 -20.00 3.27
N ARG A 4 5.92 -18.72 3.44
CA ARG A 4 4.90 -17.68 3.58
C ARG A 4 4.06 -17.68 2.30
N PRO A 5 2.72 -17.67 2.39
CA PRO A 5 1.89 -17.59 1.20
C PRO A 5 2.23 -16.28 0.47
N ILE A 6 2.65 -16.41 -0.78
CA ILE A 6 2.93 -15.28 -1.67
C ILE A 6 1.56 -14.72 -2.05
N LEU A 7 1.30 -13.48 -1.65
CA LEU A 7 0.13 -12.73 -2.11
C LEU A 7 0.41 -12.30 -3.55
N GLU A 8 -0.36 -12.83 -4.50
CA GLU A 8 -0.35 -12.31 -5.87
C GLU A 8 -1.06 -10.96 -5.88
N VAL A 9 -0.31 -9.91 -6.20
CA VAL A 9 -0.79 -8.53 -6.24
C VAL A 9 -0.72 -8.03 -7.67
N LYS A 10 -1.79 -7.34 -8.11
CA LYS A 10 -1.87 -6.73 -9.44
C LYS A 10 -2.15 -5.24 -9.28
N LEU A 11 -1.47 -4.43 -10.08
CA LEU A 11 -1.79 -3.01 -10.22
C LEU A 11 -3.00 -2.85 -11.15
N ILE A 12 -3.99 -2.05 -10.75
CA ILE A 12 -5.20 -1.77 -11.54
C ILE A 12 -5.16 -0.35 -12.10
N PHE A 13 -4.87 0.63 -11.24
CA PHE A 13 -4.82 2.02 -11.66
C PHE A 13 -3.45 2.62 -11.42
N PHE A 14 -3.05 3.36 -12.44
CA PHE A 14 -1.91 4.24 -12.45
C PHE A 14 -2.28 5.58 -11.84
N SER A 15 -1.27 6.24 -11.35
CA SER A 15 -1.37 7.38 -10.45
C SER A 15 -0.75 8.63 -11.04
N GLN A 16 -0.85 9.73 -10.31
CA GLN A 16 -0.21 11.00 -10.66
C GLN A 16 0.68 11.49 -9.51
N ILE A 17 1.80 12.11 -9.87
CA ILE A 17 2.66 12.82 -8.92
C ILE A 17 2.10 14.22 -8.75
N ILE A 18 1.64 14.55 -7.55
CA ILE A 18 1.11 15.87 -7.19
C ILE A 18 2.23 16.71 -6.57
N PRO A 19 2.82 17.71 -7.26
CA PRO A 19 4.06 18.34 -6.82
C PRO A 19 4.08 18.85 -5.37
N ARG A 20 2.96 19.36 -4.83
CA ARG A 20 2.92 19.86 -3.45
C ARG A 20 3.15 18.78 -2.38
N LEU A 21 2.93 17.52 -2.72
CA LEU A 21 3.05 16.39 -1.81
C LEU A 21 4.44 15.76 -1.88
N TYR A 22 5.02 15.63 -3.08
CA TYR A 22 6.28 14.91 -3.26
C TYR A 22 7.55 15.75 -3.04
N TYR A 23 7.45 17.08 -3.07
CA TYR A 23 8.62 17.96 -2.98
C TYR A 23 8.65 18.78 -1.68
N ARG A 24 9.81 19.40 -1.41
CA ARG A 24 10.08 20.26 -0.23
C ARG A 24 9.93 19.50 1.10
N LYS A 25 9.20 20.06 2.06
CA LYS A 25 9.07 19.58 3.45
C LYS A 25 8.43 18.20 3.55
N ASN A 26 7.68 17.79 2.53
CA ASN A 26 6.85 16.58 2.56
C ASN A 26 7.52 15.37 1.89
N PHE A 27 8.69 15.57 1.28
CA PHE A 27 9.43 14.52 0.56
C PHE A 27 9.61 13.24 1.38
N ARG A 28 9.87 13.33 2.69
CA ARG A 28 10.09 12.11 3.49
C ARG A 28 8.86 11.22 3.65
N ASN A 29 7.66 11.75 3.45
CA ASN A 29 6.40 11.05 3.66
C ASN A 29 5.92 10.26 2.43
N TRP A 30 6.41 10.63 1.24
CA TRP A 30 5.86 10.16 -0.03
C TRP A 30 6.83 9.28 -0.82
N TRP A 31 7.89 8.78 -0.18
CA TRP A 31 8.94 8.01 -0.83
C TRP A 31 9.31 6.79 0.00
N ILE A 32 9.47 5.64 -0.65
CA ILE A 32 9.84 4.36 -0.01
C ILE A 32 11.22 3.91 -0.47
N HIS A 33 11.94 3.25 0.43
CA HIS A 33 13.22 2.61 0.12
C HIS A 33 13.02 1.30 -0.64
N ARG A 34 13.83 1.05 -1.66
CA ARG A 34 13.97 -0.28 -2.24
C ARG A 34 14.58 -1.22 -1.20
N ASN A 35 14.01 -2.41 -1.04
CA ASN A 35 14.53 -3.41 -0.09
C ASN A 35 15.93 -3.94 -0.44
N ASN A 36 16.50 -3.55 -1.59
CA ASN A 36 17.81 -3.98 -2.10
C ASN A 36 18.71 -2.77 -2.42
N CYS A 37 18.78 -1.80 -1.50
CA CYS A 37 19.68 -0.65 -1.65
C CYS A 37 21.14 -1.09 -1.49
N ASP A 38 21.86 -1.15 -2.59
CA ASP A 38 23.32 -1.16 -2.59
C ASP A 38 23.78 0.26 -2.22
N PHE A 39 24.22 0.46 -0.97
CA PHE A 39 24.55 1.80 -0.44
C PHE A 39 25.64 2.51 -1.26
N VAL A 40 26.44 1.76 -2.02
CA VAL A 40 27.46 2.29 -2.94
C VAL A 40 26.86 2.96 -4.18
N LYS A 41 25.68 2.51 -4.64
CA LYS A 41 24.99 3.04 -5.84
C LYS A 41 23.96 4.14 -5.52
N GLY A 42 23.84 4.51 -4.26
CA GLY A 42 22.82 5.44 -3.78
C GLY A 42 21.50 4.76 -3.42
N VAL A 43 20.72 5.43 -2.58
CA VAL A 43 19.42 4.95 -2.13
C VAL A 43 18.38 5.20 -3.23
N PHE A 44 17.92 4.13 -3.88
CA PHE A 44 16.81 4.22 -4.83
C PHE A 44 15.50 4.35 -4.05
N LEU A 45 14.85 5.52 -4.22
CA LEU A 45 13.56 5.84 -3.64
C LEU A 45 12.46 5.75 -4.71
N TYR A 46 11.35 5.09 -4.38
CA TYR A 46 10.16 5.09 -5.22
C TYR A 46 9.09 6.00 -4.63
N PRO A 47 8.41 6.83 -5.45
CA PRO A 47 7.31 7.64 -4.96
C PRO A 47 6.11 6.75 -4.63
N ILE A 48 5.47 7.01 -3.49
CA ILE A 48 4.16 6.46 -3.13
C ILE A 48 3.13 7.25 -3.91
N LYS A 49 2.66 6.75 -5.05
CA LYS A 49 1.83 7.59 -5.92
C LYS A 49 0.33 7.57 -5.56
N ILE A 50 -0.30 8.74 -5.55
CA ILE A 50 -1.72 8.90 -5.18
C ILE A 50 -2.64 8.45 -6.31
N GLY A 51 -3.73 7.77 -5.94
CA GLY A 51 -4.64 7.18 -6.91
C GLY A 51 -4.21 5.80 -7.38
N CYS A 52 -3.02 5.33 -6.99
CA CYS A 52 -2.63 3.93 -7.17
C CYS A 52 -3.66 3.02 -6.53
N GLN A 53 -4.09 2.02 -7.30
CA GLN A 53 -4.94 0.95 -6.79
C GLN A 53 -4.28 -0.40 -7.08
N THR A 54 -4.10 -1.21 -6.03
CA THR A 54 -3.70 -2.62 -6.19
C THR A 54 -4.83 -3.56 -5.80
N VAL A 55 -4.85 -4.74 -6.40
CA VAL A 55 -5.76 -5.83 -6.04
C VAL A 55 -4.97 -7.06 -5.65
N PHE A 56 -5.47 -7.75 -4.64
CA PHE A 56 -4.95 -9.05 -4.23
C PHE A 56 -6.10 -9.93 -3.74
N LYS A 57 -5.89 -11.25 -3.76
CA LYS A 57 -6.89 -12.22 -3.33
C LYS A 57 -6.48 -12.87 -2.02
N GLN A 58 -7.37 -12.83 -1.02
CA GLN A 58 -7.20 -13.50 0.26
C GLN A 58 -8.53 -14.13 0.68
N ASN A 59 -8.51 -15.35 1.26
CA ASN A 59 -9.72 -16.04 1.69
C ASN A 59 -10.84 -16.08 0.62
N LYS A 60 -10.44 -16.37 -0.63
CA LYS A 60 -11.32 -16.42 -1.81
C LYS A 60 -12.03 -15.09 -2.13
N ARG A 61 -11.68 -13.97 -1.49
CA ARG A 61 -12.20 -12.62 -1.78
C ARG A 61 -11.12 -11.74 -2.36
N GLN A 62 -11.53 -10.82 -3.24
CA GLN A 62 -10.67 -9.75 -3.75
C GLN A 62 -10.69 -8.57 -2.79
N PHE A 63 -9.51 -8.01 -2.58
CA PHE A 63 -9.28 -6.82 -1.80
C PHE A 63 -8.60 -5.79 -2.68
N TYR A 64 -9.04 -4.56 -2.59
CA TYR A 64 -8.53 -3.44 -3.35
C TYR A 64 -7.92 -2.43 -2.38
N MET A 65 -6.64 -2.14 -2.54
CA MET A 65 -5.95 -1.14 -1.76
C MET A 65 -5.84 0.15 -2.58
N HIS A 66 -6.28 1.25 -2.01
CA HIS A 66 -6.23 2.58 -2.61
C HIS A 66 -5.30 3.48 -1.81
N ILE A 67 -4.39 4.15 -2.52
CA ILE A 67 -3.54 5.19 -1.95
C ILE A 67 -4.23 6.53 -2.12
N MET A 68 -4.53 7.17 -0.99
CA MET A 68 -5.24 8.44 -0.88
C MET A 68 -4.31 9.54 -0.39
N GLU A 69 -4.70 10.79 -0.64
CA GLU A 69 -4.10 11.92 0.04
C GLU A 69 -4.66 12.04 1.46
N GLY A 70 -3.79 11.96 2.45
CA GLY A 70 -4.14 12.18 3.83
C GLY A 70 -4.92 11.05 4.49
N TYR A 71 -4.96 11.09 5.81
CA TYR A 71 -5.86 10.32 6.66
C TYR A 71 -6.31 11.21 7.83
N GLU A 72 -7.20 10.72 8.69
CA GLU A 72 -7.94 11.51 9.68
C GLU A 72 -7.10 12.51 10.50
N THR A 73 -5.87 12.16 10.89
CA THR A 73 -5.01 13.03 11.71
C THR A 73 -3.88 13.71 10.93
N ASN A 74 -3.73 13.44 9.63
CA ASN A 74 -2.67 14.03 8.81
C ASN A 74 -3.06 14.09 7.33
N GLU A 75 -3.32 15.29 6.83
CA GLU A 75 -3.72 15.54 5.43
C GLU A 75 -2.56 15.42 4.43
N ILE A 76 -1.32 15.48 4.91
CA ILE A 76 -0.13 15.62 4.06
C ILE A 76 0.58 14.27 3.87
N GLN A 77 0.22 13.24 4.63
CA GLN A 77 0.81 11.89 4.51
C GLN A 77 -0.05 10.98 3.62
N PRO A 78 0.52 9.91 3.05
CA PRO A 78 -0.27 8.92 2.33
C PRO A 78 -1.27 8.25 3.26
N GLY A 79 -2.54 8.26 2.86
CA GLY A 79 -3.60 7.48 3.48
C GLY A 79 -3.89 6.22 2.68
N TYR A 80 -4.41 5.20 3.37
CA TYR A 80 -4.67 3.90 2.77
C TYR A 80 -6.09 3.45 3.07
N ARG A 81 -6.85 3.14 2.02
CA ARG A 81 -8.20 2.57 2.15
C ARG A 81 -8.22 1.20 1.49
N CYS A 82 -8.73 0.22 2.23
CA CYS A 82 -8.99 -1.10 1.70
C CYS A 82 -10.49 -1.27 1.43
N THR A 83 -10.83 -1.87 0.30
CA THR A 83 -12.21 -2.21 -0.05
C THR A 83 -12.32 -3.67 -0.48
N SER A 84 -13.50 -4.26 -0.27
CA SER A 84 -13.84 -5.58 -0.78
C SER A 84 -15.35 -5.63 -1.02
N SER A 85 -15.75 -5.87 -2.27
CA SER A 85 -17.14 -5.77 -2.70
C SER A 85 -17.72 -4.38 -2.31
N SER A 86 -18.86 -4.31 -1.62
CA SER A 86 -19.46 -3.06 -1.14
C SER A 86 -18.97 -2.59 0.24
N LYS A 87 -17.98 -3.26 0.83
CA LYS A 87 -17.46 -2.93 2.17
C LYS A 87 -16.12 -2.23 2.07
N TYR A 88 -15.94 -1.24 2.93
CA TYR A 88 -14.72 -0.47 3.06
C TYR A 88 -14.47 -0.09 4.52
N ASN A 89 -13.23 0.32 4.79
CA ASN A 89 -12.81 0.89 6.05
C ASN A 89 -12.53 2.40 5.92
N ASN A 90 -12.20 3.04 7.05
CA ASN A 90 -11.71 4.42 7.04
C ASN A 90 -10.36 4.52 6.31
N ILE A 91 -9.92 5.74 6.04
CA ILE A 91 -8.59 5.96 5.49
C ILE A 91 -7.61 5.86 6.66
N GLU A 92 -6.69 4.90 6.60
CA GLU A 92 -5.75 4.60 7.68
C GLU A 92 -4.34 5.10 7.34
N SER A 93 -3.52 5.28 8.37
CA SER A 93 -2.13 5.75 8.24
C SER A 93 -1.18 4.72 7.59
N THR A 94 -1.55 3.44 7.57
CA THR A 94 -0.74 2.39 6.93
C THR A 94 -1.60 1.37 6.19
N PRO A 95 -1.06 0.73 5.13
CA PRO A 95 -1.78 -0.30 4.36
C PRO A 95 -2.18 -1.50 5.22
N ASN A 96 -1.36 -1.82 6.22
CA ASN A 96 -1.58 -2.96 7.09
C ASN A 96 -2.77 -2.73 8.03
N ILE A 97 -2.86 -1.53 8.63
CA ILE A 97 -4.03 -1.16 9.44
C ILE A 97 -5.27 -1.18 8.55
N ALA A 98 -5.19 -0.66 7.33
CA ALA A 98 -6.32 -0.65 6.41
C ALA A 98 -6.89 -2.03 6.10
N ILE A 99 -6.02 -3.00 5.79
CA ILE A 99 -6.47 -4.36 5.52
C ILE A 99 -6.92 -5.07 6.77
N ILE A 100 -6.17 -4.98 7.87
CA ILE A 100 -6.55 -5.66 9.12
C ILE A 100 -7.93 -5.18 9.59
N SER A 101 -8.16 -3.86 9.56
CA SER A 101 -9.44 -3.23 9.89
C SER A 101 -10.58 -3.77 9.03
N LEU A 102 -10.44 -3.75 7.69
CA LEU A 102 -11.47 -4.31 6.81
C LEU A 102 -11.66 -5.82 7.02
N TYR A 103 -10.56 -6.56 7.16
CA TYR A 103 -10.60 -8.01 7.28
C TYR A 103 -11.31 -8.46 8.56
N GLN A 104 -11.03 -7.79 9.68
CA GLN A 104 -11.74 -8.01 10.96
C GLN A 104 -13.23 -7.70 10.82
N LYS A 105 -13.59 -6.62 10.12
CA LYS A 105 -14.99 -6.25 9.85
C LYS A 105 -15.73 -7.28 8.97
N LEU A 106 -15.01 -7.99 8.09
CA LEU A 106 -15.60 -8.98 7.18
C LEU A 106 -15.69 -10.38 7.75
N PHE A 107 -14.75 -10.76 8.63
CA PHE A 107 -14.57 -12.14 9.08
C PHE A 107 -14.63 -12.32 10.60
N SER A 108 -15.02 -11.29 11.35
CA SER A 108 -15.27 -11.32 12.80
C SER A 108 -14.26 -12.16 13.60
N ASN A 109 -13.25 -11.50 14.18
CA ASN A 109 -12.34 -12.06 15.20
C ASN A 109 -11.16 -12.94 14.70
N THR A 110 -10.73 -12.79 13.45
CA THR A 110 -9.51 -13.45 12.95
C THR A 110 -8.24 -12.60 13.16
N LYS A 111 -7.26 -13.11 13.92
CA LYS A 111 -5.91 -12.53 14.03
C LYS A 111 -5.09 -12.85 12.77
N THR A 112 -5.40 -12.23 11.64
CA THR A 112 -4.63 -12.39 10.40
C THR A 112 -3.53 -11.34 10.33
N ARG A 113 -2.28 -11.79 10.17
CA ARG A 113 -1.13 -10.91 9.92
C ARG A 113 -0.88 -10.84 8.43
N PHE A 114 -0.89 -9.62 7.89
CA PHE A 114 -0.46 -9.37 6.52
C PHE A 114 0.98 -8.86 6.51
N SER A 115 1.75 -9.24 5.50
CA SER A 115 3.13 -8.79 5.30
C SER A 115 3.17 -7.43 4.61
N ARG A 116 3.81 -6.44 5.27
CA ARG A 116 3.84 -5.01 4.90
C ARG A 116 4.12 -4.69 3.41
N PRO A 117 5.18 -5.22 2.77
CA PRO A 117 5.49 -4.82 1.39
C PRO A 117 4.78 -5.66 0.32
N LEU A 118 4.17 -6.78 0.69
CA LEU A 118 3.51 -7.67 -0.28
C LEU A 118 2.20 -7.09 -0.79
N ILE A 119 1.38 -6.51 0.08
CA ILE A 119 0.05 -5.97 -0.24
C ILE A 119 0.07 -4.91 -1.35
N LEU A 120 1.09 -4.06 -1.34
CA LEU A 120 1.22 -2.95 -2.29
C LEU A 120 2.05 -3.32 -3.51
N GLY A 121 2.51 -4.57 -3.63
CA GLY A 121 3.41 -4.97 -4.70
C GLY A 121 4.79 -4.32 -4.61
N TRP A 122 5.16 -3.72 -3.46
CA TRP A 122 6.46 -3.03 -3.28
C TRP A 122 7.67 -3.97 -3.24
N ASN A 123 7.45 -5.27 -3.30
CA ASN A 123 8.50 -6.26 -3.51
C ASN A 123 8.71 -6.62 -4.99
N ASP A 124 7.82 -6.17 -5.88
CA ASP A 124 7.90 -6.39 -7.31
C ASP A 124 8.32 -5.08 -7.98
N GLU A 125 9.54 -5.08 -8.51
CA GLU A 125 10.14 -3.90 -9.12
C GLU A 125 9.39 -3.48 -10.37
N ASN A 126 8.83 -4.42 -11.11
CA ASN A 126 8.02 -4.11 -12.29
C ASN A 126 6.73 -3.38 -11.87
N LEU A 127 6.10 -3.81 -10.78
CA LEU A 127 4.91 -3.12 -10.26
C LEU A 127 5.24 -1.73 -9.74
N LEU A 128 6.41 -1.51 -9.15
CA LEU A 128 6.86 -0.20 -8.69
C LEU A 128 7.16 0.76 -9.84
N GLU A 129 7.79 0.27 -10.92
CA GLU A 129 8.06 1.07 -12.13
C GLU A 129 6.76 1.41 -12.87
N MET A 130 5.82 0.46 -12.88
CA MET A 130 4.51 0.65 -13.48
C MET A 130 3.62 1.59 -12.68
N SER A 131 3.54 1.45 -11.34
CA SER A 131 2.62 2.20 -10.46
C SER A 131 2.64 3.69 -10.65
#